data_AF-A0A8T3QJ57-F1
#
_entry.id   AF-A0A8T3QJ57-F1
#
_cell.length_a   1.000
_cell.length_b   1.000
_cell.length_c   1.000
_cell.angle_alpha   90.00
_cell.angle_beta   90.00
_cell.angle_gamma   90.00
#
_symmetry.space_group_name_H-M   'P 1'
#
loop_
_entity.id
_entity.type
_entity.pdbx_description
1 polymer ?
#
loop_
_entity_poly.entity_id
_entity_poly.type
_entity_poly.pdbx_seq_one_letter_code
_entity_poly.pdbx_strand_id
1 'polypeptide(L)'
;ALHGQAGFRADGLALSTADRSFGAGLTGAIERKELAGPIRLGLRGAAGQSFGAFAGPGVELRLVGQANDYVGKGLSGGVVVVTPETGLAAEPHRQAIAGNTCLYGATAGRLHVVGRAGMRFAVRNSGAQAVVEGLGPHGCEYMTGGAVVVLGPVGANFGAGMTGGRAYLYDPDGRHLAALDARSVSGTRLSTAIAGREDGPELAAELRGLVELQREAGSALAARLLAERAPLEADIWLVEPIATVASAAPQSGPATVAAFTTEGAVSIR
;
A
#
# COMPACT_ATOMS: atom_id res chain seq x y z
N ALA A 1 2.28 -17.74 26.70
CA ALA A 1 2.86 -19.10 26.60
C ALA A 1 3.92 -19.22 25.49
N LEU A 2 4.59 -18.14 25.08
CA LEU A 2 5.51 -18.13 23.92
C LEU A 2 6.91 -17.54 24.22
N HIS A 3 7.28 -17.41 25.50
CA HIS A 3 8.64 -16.96 25.85
C HIS A 3 9.67 -18.02 25.45
N GLY A 4 10.66 -17.64 24.64
CA GLY A 4 11.86 -18.46 24.36
C GLY A 4 11.81 -19.41 23.16
N GLN A 5 10.76 -19.40 22.32
CA GLN A 5 10.75 -20.19 21.08
C GLN A 5 11.32 -19.40 19.89
N ALA A 6 12.21 -20.01 19.09
CA ALA A 6 12.64 -19.45 17.81
C ALA A 6 11.42 -19.36 16.86
N GLY A 7 11.20 -18.21 16.22
CA GLY A 7 10.18 -17.95 15.17
C GLY A 7 8.82 -18.65 15.29
N PHE A 8 7.74 -17.89 15.48
CA PHE A 8 6.39 -18.45 15.63
C PHE A 8 5.65 -18.57 14.29
N ARG A 9 5.06 -19.74 14.01
CA ARG A 9 4.12 -19.95 12.90
C ARG A 9 2.85 -20.64 13.38
N ALA A 10 1.70 -20.11 12.97
CA ALA A 10 0.39 -20.72 13.22
C ALA A 10 -0.53 -20.52 12.02
N ASP A 11 -1.40 -21.49 11.75
CA ASP A 11 -2.35 -21.48 10.64
C ASP A 11 -3.76 -21.82 11.15
N GLY A 12 -4.81 -21.38 10.45
CA GLY A 12 -6.20 -21.69 10.77
C GLY A 12 -6.82 -20.84 11.89
N LEU A 13 -6.19 -19.71 12.24
CA LEU A 13 -6.73 -18.78 13.23
C LEU A 13 -7.96 -18.07 12.69
N ALA A 14 -9.11 -18.19 13.36
CA ALA A 14 -10.35 -17.55 12.94
C ALA A 14 -10.38 -16.07 13.37
N LEU A 15 -10.83 -15.21 12.47
CA LEU A 15 -11.12 -13.80 12.73
C LEU A 15 -12.57 -13.47 12.43
N SER A 16 -13.11 -12.57 13.25
CA SER A 16 -14.39 -11.91 13.07
C SER A 16 -14.20 -10.39 12.99
N THR A 17 -15.26 -9.69 12.59
CA THR A 17 -15.20 -8.22 12.47
C THR A 17 -15.00 -7.53 13.82
N ALA A 18 -15.20 -8.24 14.93
CA ALA A 18 -14.89 -7.77 16.29
C ALA A 18 -13.37 -7.74 16.57
N ASP A 19 -12.58 -8.56 15.87
CA ASP A 19 -11.13 -8.66 16.01
C ASP A 19 -10.44 -7.51 15.28
N ARG A 20 -10.45 -6.34 15.90
CA ARG A 20 -9.86 -5.09 15.38
C ARG A 20 -8.37 -5.02 15.68
N SER A 21 -7.64 -4.36 14.80
CA SER A 21 -6.19 -4.12 14.94
C SER A 21 -5.37 -5.40 15.13
N PHE A 22 -5.86 -6.54 14.62
CA PHE A 22 -5.17 -7.80 14.76
C PHE A 22 -3.77 -7.70 14.15
N GLY A 23 -2.75 -8.09 14.92
CA GLY A 23 -1.35 -8.01 14.54
C GLY A 23 -0.61 -6.75 15.01
N ALA A 24 -1.31 -5.67 15.39
CA ALA A 24 -0.67 -4.38 15.68
C ALA A 24 0.33 -4.41 16.86
N GLY A 25 0.09 -5.28 17.84
CA GLY A 25 0.99 -5.45 18.98
C GLY A 25 2.21 -6.34 18.73
N LEU A 26 2.25 -7.08 17.61
CA LEU A 26 3.26 -8.12 17.39
C LEU A 26 4.66 -7.54 17.23
N THR A 27 4.80 -6.46 16.46
CA THR A 27 6.10 -5.80 16.26
C THR A 27 6.66 -5.27 17.57
N GLY A 28 5.86 -4.55 18.36
CA GLY A 28 6.29 -4.07 19.67
C GLY A 28 6.64 -5.20 20.64
N ALA A 29 5.91 -6.32 20.60
CA ALA A 29 6.23 -7.49 21.42
C ALA A 29 7.54 -8.17 21.01
N ILE A 30 7.86 -8.21 19.71
CA ILE A 30 9.17 -8.68 19.21
C ILE A 30 10.29 -7.74 19.68
N GLU A 31 10.11 -6.42 19.52
CA GLU A 31 11.11 -5.41 19.92
C GLU A 31 11.39 -5.42 21.42
N ARG A 32 10.35 -5.60 22.24
CA ARG A 32 10.48 -5.76 23.70
C ARG A 32 10.95 -7.15 24.13
N LYS A 33 11.19 -8.06 23.18
CA LYS A 33 11.63 -9.45 23.42
C LYS A 33 10.64 -10.28 24.26
N GLU A 34 9.37 -9.89 24.27
CA GLU A 34 8.26 -10.66 24.87
C GLU A 34 7.89 -11.86 23.98
N LEU A 35 8.10 -11.72 22.67
CA LEU A 35 7.99 -12.77 21.67
C LEU A 35 9.28 -12.85 20.86
N ALA A 36 9.66 -14.04 20.40
CA ALA A 36 10.74 -14.15 19.41
C ALA A 36 10.15 -14.11 17.99
N GLY A 37 10.75 -13.27 17.13
CA GLY A 37 10.46 -13.25 15.71
C GLY A 37 11.25 -14.30 14.93
N PRO A 38 10.91 -14.55 13.64
CA PRO A 38 9.77 -13.99 12.91
C PRO A 38 8.43 -14.62 13.33
N ILE A 39 7.32 -13.89 13.12
CA ILE A 39 5.94 -14.34 13.38
C ILE A 39 5.19 -14.44 12.06
N ARG A 40 4.62 -15.61 11.75
CA ARG A 40 3.83 -15.87 10.53
C ARG A 40 2.48 -16.48 10.87
N LEU A 41 1.39 -15.79 10.54
CA LEU A 41 0.03 -16.21 10.92
C LEU A 41 -0.85 -16.40 9.68
N GLY A 42 -1.37 -17.61 9.51
CA GLY A 42 -2.45 -17.96 8.58
C GLY A 42 -3.81 -17.83 9.26
N LEU A 43 -4.64 -16.96 8.72
CA LEU A 43 -5.90 -16.50 9.30
C LEU A 43 -7.06 -16.78 8.33
N ARG A 44 -8.26 -16.96 8.84
CA ARG A 44 -9.48 -17.15 8.06
C ARG A 44 -10.65 -16.34 8.60
N GLY A 45 -11.53 -15.88 7.73
CA GLY A 45 -12.77 -15.18 8.08
C GLY A 45 -12.77 -13.70 7.71
N ALA A 46 -13.41 -12.87 8.53
CA ALA A 46 -13.61 -11.45 8.22
C ALA A 46 -12.90 -10.57 9.26
N ALA A 47 -11.76 -9.98 8.93
CA ALA A 47 -11.02 -9.15 9.88
C ALA A 47 -11.71 -7.80 10.14
N GLY A 48 -11.66 -7.34 11.40
CA GLY A 48 -12.08 -6.00 11.78
C GLY A 48 -11.19 -4.91 11.19
N GLN A 49 -11.48 -3.66 11.55
CA GLN A 49 -10.70 -2.50 11.12
C GLN A 49 -9.23 -2.61 11.55
N SER A 50 -8.34 -2.01 10.76
CA SER A 50 -6.89 -1.91 11.05
C SER A 50 -6.14 -3.24 11.10
N PHE A 51 -6.60 -4.25 10.35
CA PHE A 51 -5.88 -5.52 10.21
C PHE A 51 -4.43 -5.30 9.75
N GLY A 52 -3.46 -5.85 10.50
CA GLY A 52 -2.04 -5.73 10.19
C GLY A 52 -1.45 -4.32 10.32
N ALA A 53 -2.13 -3.42 11.04
CA ALA A 53 -1.59 -2.09 11.31
C ALA A 53 -0.22 -2.17 11.97
N PHE A 54 0.72 -1.31 11.56
CA PHE A 54 2.07 -1.20 12.11
C PHE A 54 2.92 -2.48 12.08
N ALA A 55 2.53 -3.48 11.28
CA ALA A 55 3.33 -4.69 11.12
C ALA A 55 4.70 -4.33 10.52
N GLY A 56 5.74 -4.58 11.30
CA GLY A 56 7.13 -4.35 10.99
C GLY A 56 7.89 -5.62 10.55
N PRO A 57 9.23 -5.52 10.39
CA PRO A 57 10.05 -6.61 9.92
C PRO A 57 9.86 -7.90 10.73
N GLY A 58 9.76 -9.03 10.03
CA GLY A 58 9.55 -10.34 10.65
C GLY A 58 8.11 -10.65 11.03
N VAL A 59 7.13 -9.76 10.79
CA VAL A 59 5.70 -10.05 10.94
C VAL A 59 5.06 -10.31 9.57
N GLU A 60 4.42 -11.47 9.42
CA GLU A 60 3.68 -11.87 8.21
C GLU A 60 2.28 -12.33 8.59
N LEU A 61 1.25 -11.69 8.03
CA LEU A 61 -0.15 -12.00 8.28
C LEU A 61 -0.83 -12.33 6.95
N ARG A 62 -1.39 -13.54 6.82
CA ARG A 62 -2.11 -13.98 5.63
C ARG A 62 -3.54 -14.31 6.00
N LEU A 63 -4.49 -13.55 5.46
CA LEU A 63 -5.92 -13.73 5.69
C LEU A 63 -6.59 -14.32 4.44
N VAL A 64 -7.26 -15.45 4.61
CA VAL A 64 -8.23 -15.98 3.64
C VAL A 64 -9.63 -15.53 4.06
N GLY A 65 -10.21 -14.60 3.31
CA GLY A 65 -11.53 -13.99 3.52
C GLY A 65 -11.54 -12.52 3.12
N GLN A 66 -11.95 -11.65 4.04
CA GLN A 66 -12.08 -10.21 3.78
C GLN A 66 -11.65 -9.38 4.99
N ALA A 67 -11.25 -8.13 4.76
CA ALA A 67 -10.86 -7.20 5.80
C ALA A 67 -11.58 -5.85 5.63
N ASN A 68 -11.97 -5.25 6.74
CA ASN A 68 -12.55 -3.90 6.75
C ASN A 68 -11.50 -2.82 6.49
N ASP A 69 -11.85 -1.56 6.75
CA ASP A 69 -10.98 -0.40 6.51
C ASP A 69 -9.62 -0.50 7.22
N TYR A 70 -8.63 0.25 6.68
CA TYR A 70 -7.32 0.47 7.28
C TYR A 70 -6.38 -0.73 7.30
N VAL A 71 -6.54 -1.69 6.38
CA VAL A 71 -5.59 -2.81 6.22
C VAL A 71 -4.17 -2.25 6.03
N GLY A 72 -3.23 -2.72 6.86
CA GLY A 72 -1.84 -2.26 6.81
C GLY A 72 -1.66 -0.77 7.11
N LYS A 73 -2.55 -0.14 7.90
CA LYS A 73 -2.34 1.24 8.39
C LYS A 73 -0.97 1.36 9.03
N GLY A 74 -0.16 2.31 8.56
CA GLY A 74 1.20 2.53 9.06
C GLY A 74 2.11 1.30 8.92
N LEU A 75 1.91 0.44 7.91
CA LEU A 75 2.78 -0.70 7.64
C LEU A 75 4.25 -0.26 7.59
N SER A 76 5.11 -0.98 8.28
CA SER A 76 6.47 -0.52 8.62
C SER A 76 7.56 -1.57 8.35
N GLY A 77 7.31 -2.49 7.41
CA GLY A 77 8.28 -3.52 7.00
C GLY A 77 7.74 -4.95 7.03
N GLY A 78 6.54 -5.16 7.57
CA GLY A 78 5.87 -6.46 7.57
C GLY A 78 5.24 -6.83 6.22
N VAL A 79 4.67 -8.02 6.16
CA VAL A 79 3.94 -8.52 4.99
C VAL A 79 2.49 -8.82 5.39
N VAL A 80 1.54 -8.23 4.69
CA VAL A 80 0.11 -8.47 4.87
C VAL A 80 -0.47 -8.97 3.55
N VAL A 81 -1.22 -10.07 3.61
CA VAL A 81 -1.87 -10.67 2.44
C VAL A 81 -3.34 -10.88 2.76
N VAL A 82 -4.23 -10.47 1.85
CA VAL A 82 -5.66 -10.73 1.91
C VAL A 82 -6.08 -11.42 0.62
N THR A 83 -6.60 -12.63 0.73
CA THR A 83 -7.09 -13.44 -0.39
C THR A 83 -8.55 -13.83 -0.15
N PRO A 84 -9.36 -14.01 -1.19
CA PRO A 84 -10.76 -14.39 -1.02
C PRO A 84 -10.88 -15.82 -0.51
N GLU A 85 -12.03 -16.16 0.09
CA GLU A 85 -12.35 -17.55 0.39
C GLU A 85 -12.44 -18.40 -0.89
N THR A 86 -11.82 -19.59 -0.83
CA THR A 86 -11.83 -20.55 -1.93
C THR A 86 -13.26 -20.99 -2.26
N GLY A 87 -13.68 -20.82 -3.51
CA GLY A 87 -15.00 -21.26 -4.00
C GLY A 87 -16.11 -20.19 -3.96
N LEU A 88 -15.86 -19.00 -3.38
CA LEU A 88 -16.84 -17.91 -3.31
C LEU A 88 -16.79 -16.93 -4.50
N ALA A 89 -15.89 -17.14 -5.49
CA ALA A 89 -15.81 -16.30 -6.66
C ALA A 89 -15.37 -17.09 -7.90
N ALA A 90 -16.13 -16.99 -8.99
CA ALA A 90 -15.59 -17.29 -10.31
C ALA A 90 -14.52 -16.27 -10.76
N GLU A 91 -14.48 -15.08 -10.13
CA GLU A 91 -13.55 -13.99 -10.49
C GLU A 91 -13.20 -13.08 -9.28
N PRO A 92 -12.16 -13.42 -8.49
CA PRO A 92 -11.66 -12.61 -7.35
C PRO A 92 -11.47 -11.12 -7.64
N HIS A 93 -11.00 -10.80 -8.85
CA HIS A 93 -10.75 -9.44 -9.31
C HIS A 93 -12.01 -8.54 -9.36
N ARG A 94 -13.21 -9.11 -9.19
CA ARG A 94 -14.48 -8.38 -9.15
C ARG A 94 -14.97 -8.08 -7.73
N GLN A 95 -14.40 -8.71 -6.70
CA GLN A 95 -14.89 -8.63 -5.32
C GLN A 95 -14.09 -7.63 -4.50
N ALA A 96 -14.77 -6.78 -3.74
CA ALA A 96 -14.11 -5.96 -2.73
C ALA A 96 -13.82 -6.84 -1.49
N ILE A 97 -12.54 -7.07 -1.20
CA ILE A 97 -12.09 -7.89 -0.07
C ILE A 97 -11.25 -7.10 0.95
N ALA A 98 -10.96 -5.84 0.65
CA ALA A 98 -10.34 -4.90 1.57
C ALA A 98 -11.12 -3.58 1.55
N GLY A 99 -11.28 -2.97 2.73
CA GLY A 99 -11.99 -1.71 2.88
C GLY A 99 -11.22 -0.49 2.35
N ASN A 100 -11.61 0.68 2.86
CA ASN A 100 -11.02 1.96 2.51
C ASN A 100 -9.69 2.20 3.23
N THR A 101 -8.90 3.15 2.71
CA THR A 101 -7.75 3.74 3.42
C THR A 101 -6.70 2.70 3.83
N CYS A 102 -6.56 1.64 3.02
CA CYS A 102 -5.48 0.66 3.19
C CYS A 102 -4.12 1.35 3.01
N LEU A 103 -3.10 0.90 3.75
CA LEU A 103 -1.74 1.47 3.75
C LEU A 103 -1.65 2.94 4.15
N TYR A 104 -2.61 3.44 4.92
CA TYR A 104 -2.55 4.83 5.37
C TYR A 104 -1.23 5.14 6.08
N GLY A 105 -0.40 6.00 5.49
CA GLY A 105 0.87 6.43 6.09
C GLY A 105 1.91 5.32 6.21
N ALA A 106 1.79 4.25 5.42
CA ALA A 106 2.78 3.16 5.42
C ALA A 106 4.17 3.66 4.99
N THR A 107 5.22 3.15 5.62
CA THR A 107 6.61 3.58 5.40
C THR A 107 7.49 2.49 4.80
N ALA A 108 7.13 1.22 4.97
CA ALA A 108 7.82 0.08 4.39
C ALA A 108 6.92 -1.17 4.44
N GLY A 109 7.37 -2.27 3.81
CA GLY A 109 6.67 -3.55 3.84
C GLY A 109 5.81 -3.79 2.60
N ARG A 110 5.05 -4.88 2.61
CA ARG A 110 4.25 -5.33 1.47
C ARG A 110 2.80 -5.59 1.83
N LEU A 111 1.87 -5.12 1.00
CA LEU A 111 0.46 -5.51 1.03
C LEU A 111 0.04 -6.17 -0.29
N HIS A 112 -0.49 -7.38 -0.21
CA HIS A 112 -1.08 -8.08 -1.35
C HIS A 112 -2.58 -8.27 -1.11
N VAL A 113 -3.40 -7.75 -2.03
CA VAL A 113 -4.86 -7.91 -2.01
C VAL A 113 -5.26 -8.63 -3.28
N VAL A 114 -5.64 -9.90 -3.18
CA VAL A 114 -6.07 -10.73 -4.32
C VAL A 114 -7.54 -10.48 -4.61
N GLY A 115 -7.85 -9.23 -4.95
CA GLY A 115 -9.20 -8.71 -5.15
C GLY A 115 -9.18 -7.19 -5.13
N ARG A 116 -10.35 -6.57 -5.01
CA ARG A 116 -10.51 -5.12 -5.00
C ARG A 116 -10.44 -4.53 -3.59
N ALA A 117 -9.94 -3.31 -3.51
CA ALA A 117 -9.98 -2.48 -2.32
C ALA A 117 -10.97 -1.32 -2.47
N GLY A 118 -11.33 -0.69 -1.34
CA GLY A 118 -12.15 0.51 -1.30
C GLY A 118 -11.45 1.78 -1.79
N MET A 119 -11.93 2.92 -1.33
CA MET A 119 -11.38 4.25 -1.64
C MET A 119 -10.07 4.52 -0.89
N ARG A 120 -9.30 5.50 -1.36
CA ARG A 120 -8.08 5.98 -0.67
C ARG A 120 -7.03 4.90 -0.40
N PHE A 121 -6.97 3.89 -1.26
CA PHE A 121 -5.93 2.88 -1.17
C PHE A 121 -4.54 3.54 -1.31
N ALA A 122 -3.61 3.20 -0.43
CA ALA A 122 -2.26 3.77 -0.37
C ALA A 122 -2.21 5.29 -0.15
N VAL A 123 -3.22 5.88 0.51
CA VAL A 123 -3.18 7.28 0.89
C VAL A 123 -2.00 7.58 1.81
N ARG A 124 -1.19 8.58 1.47
CA ARG A 124 0.04 8.93 2.20
C ARG A 124 1.07 7.80 2.32
N ASN A 125 1.02 6.80 1.43
CA ASN A 125 2.08 5.79 1.36
C ASN A 125 3.43 6.48 1.10
N SER A 126 4.42 6.17 1.91
CA SER A 126 5.74 6.79 1.92
C SER A 126 6.87 5.79 1.64
N GLY A 127 6.56 4.51 1.41
CA GLY A 127 7.59 3.51 1.12
C GLY A 127 7.15 2.04 1.10
N ALA A 128 5.88 1.73 1.36
CA ALA A 128 5.38 0.36 1.20
C ALA A 128 5.15 0.02 -0.28
N GLN A 129 5.29 -1.28 -0.59
CA GLN A 129 4.93 -1.84 -1.88
C GLN A 129 3.56 -2.52 -1.79
N ALA A 130 2.75 -2.40 -2.82
CA ALA A 130 1.40 -2.97 -2.81
C ALA A 130 1.00 -3.55 -4.16
N VAL A 131 0.21 -4.63 -4.14
CA VAL A 131 -0.47 -5.15 -5.33
C VAL A 131 -1.94 -5.39 -5.01
N VAL A 132 -2.82 -4.90 -5.88
CA VAL A 132 -4.28 -4.98 -5.74
C VAL A 132 -4.94 -5.18 -7.11
N GLU A 133 -6.07 -5.88 -7.17
CA GLU A 133 -6.78 -6.19 -8.43
C GLU A 133 -7.87 -5.18 -8.79
N GLY A 134 -7.81 -3.99 -8.18
CA GLY A 134 -8.69 -2.85 -8.46
C GLY A 134 -8.99 -2.04 -7.21
N LEU A 135 -9.31 -0.77 -7.35
CA LEU A 135 -9.54 0.13 -6.22
C LEU A 135 -10.59 1.20 -6.53
N GLY A 136 -11.18 1.75 -5.47
CA GLY A 136 -12.10 2.88 -5.57
C GLY A 136 -11.39 4.22 -5.83
N PRO A 137 -12.13 5.34 -5.85
CA PRO A 137 -11.55 6.67 -6.03
C PRO A 137 -10.44 7.05 -5.03
N HIS A 138 -9.63 8.04 -5.41
CA HIS A 138 -8.55 8.61 -4.59
C HIS A 138 -7.39 7.63 -4.28
N GLY A 139 -7.14 6.65 -5.15
CA GLY A 139 -5.96 5.77 -5.01
C GLY A 139 -4.67 6.58 -5.05
N CYS A 140 -3.69 6.22 -4.20
CA CYS A 140 -2.39 6.87 -4.07
C CYS A 140 -2.43 8.38 -3.76
N GLU A 141 -3.54 8.87 -3.20
CA GLU A 141 -3.69 10.27 -2.78
C GLU A 141 -2.60 10.63 -1.76
N TYR A 142 -1.88 11.74 -1.98
CA TYR A 142 -0.77 12.20 -1.13
C TYR A 142 0.39 11.19 -0.95
N MET A 143 0.54 10.21 -1.85
CA MET A 143 1.67 9.27 -1.82
C MET A 143 3.00 10.01 -2.03
N THR A 144 4.00 9.70 -1.22
CA THR A 144 5.34 10.33 -1.23
C THR A 144 6.47 9.33 -1.48
N GLY A 145 6.17 8.04 -1.53
CA GLY A 145 7.14 6.97 -1.78
C GLY A 145 6.50 5.59 -1.85
N GLY A 146 7.28 4.60 -2.27
CA GLY A 146 6.82 3.22 -2.46
C GLY A 146 6.35 2.93 -3.89
N ALA A 147 5.79 1.74 -4.08
CA ALA A 147 5.32 1.25 -5.39
C ALA A 147 3.94 0.60 -5.28
N VAL A 148 2.99 0.96 -6.14
CA VAL A 148 1.64 0.39 -6.13
C VAL A 148 1.30 -0.19 -7.50
N VAL A 149 1.04 -1.49 -7.58
CA VAL A 149 0.56 -2.17 -8.79
C VAL A 149 -0.94 -2.38 -8.69
N VAL A 150 -1.68 -1.93 -9.69
CA VAL A 150 -3.13 -2.13 -9.81
C VAL A 150 -3.42 -2.96 -11.06
N LEU A 151 -3.88 -4.19 -10.86
CA LEU A 151 -4.14 -5.17 -11.92
C LEU A 151 -5.58 -5.10 -12.48
N GLY A 152 -6.37 -4.11 -12.07
CA GLY A 152 -7.76 -3.99 -12.47
C GLY A 152 -8.28 -2.55 -12.38
N PRO A 153 -9.60 -2.35 -12.32
CA PRO A 153 -10.20 -1.02 -12.45
C PRO A 153 -9.72 -0.02 -11.39
N VAL A 154 -9.43 1.20 -11.85
CA VAL A 154 -9.02 2.34 -11.01
C VAL A 154 -10.14 3.38 -10.92
N GLY A 155 -10.47 3.82 -9.72
CA GLY A 155 -11.42 4.91 -9.50
C GLY A 155 -10.82 6.30 -9.76
N ALA A 156 -11.70 7.30 -9.91
CA ALA A 156 -11.32 8.67 -10.25
C ALA A 156 -10.38 9.34 -9.23
N ASN A 157 -9.72 10.41 -9.68
CA ASN A 157 -8.83 11.26 -8.89
C ASN A 157 -7.61 10.49 -8.31
N PHE A 158 -7.09 9.53 -9.08
CA PHE A 158 -5.92 8.76 -8.72
C PHE A 158 -4.66 9.64 -8.72
N GLY A 159 -3.82 9.52 -7.69
CA GLY A 159 -2.57 10.25 -7.57
C GLY A 159 -2.71 11.72 -7.19
N ALA A 160 -3.90 12.16 -6.75
CA ALA A 160 -4.08 13.55 -6.31
C ALA A 160 -3.13 13.90 -5.14
N GLY A 161 -2.34 14.96 -5.32
CA GLY A 161 -1.32 15.37 -4.35
C GLY A 161 -0.16 14.38 -4.16
N MET A 162 -0.03 13.37 -5.03
CA MET A 162 1.10 12.45 -5.02
C MET A 162 2.38 13.21 -5.43
N THR A 163 3.40 13.15 -4.58
CA THR A 163 4.67 13.87 -4.77
C THR A 163 5.89 12.96 -4.82
N GLY A 164 5.72 11.65 -4.63
CA GLY A 164 6.79 10.67 -4.74
C GLY A 164 6.30 9.23 -4.86
N GLY A 165 7.21 8.33 -5.21
CA GLY A 165 6.90 6.93 -5.53
C GLY A 165 6.36 6.76 -6.95
N ARG A 166 5.85 5.56 -7.24
CA ARG A 166 5.31 5.20 -8.56
C ARG A 166 4.13 4.24 -8.45
N ALA A 167 3.28 4.27 -9.46
CA ALA A 167 2.23 3.28 -9.62
C ALA A 167 2.23 2.66 -11.01
N TYR A 168 1.84 1.39 -11.10
CA TYR A 168 1.70 0.64 -12.33
C TYR A 168 0.24 0.24 -12.51
N LEU A 169 -0.41 0.78 -13.54
CA LEU A 169 -1.83 0.55 -13.79
C LEU A 169 -1.99 -0.34 -15.02
N TYR A 170 -2.46 -1.58 -14.84
CA TYR A 170 -2.82 -2.46 -15.94
C TYR A 170 -4.12 -1.97 -16.58
N ASP A 171 -4.05 -1.51 -17.82
CA ASP A 171 -5.13 -0.81 -18.52
C ASP A 171 -5.42 -1.43 -19.90
N PRO A 172 -5.97 -2.66 -19.94
CA PRO A 172 -6.29 -3.34 -21.20
C PRO A 172 -7.41 -2.63 -21.97
N ASP A 173 -8.23 -1.82 -21.30
CA ASP A 173 -9.37 -1.14 -21.91
C ASP A 173 -9.10 0.34 -22.27
N GLY A 174 -7.90 0.85 -21.97
CA GLY A 174 -7.53 2.25 -22.26
C GLY A 174 -8.33 3.30 -21.47
N ARG A 175 -8.77 2.98 -20.24
CA ARG A 175 -9.64 3.83 -19.42
C ARG A 175 -8.91 4.56 -18.29
N HIS A 176 -7.71 4.13 -17.92
CA HIS A 176 -7.09 4.56 -16.66
C HIS A 176 -6.50 5.98 -16.70
N LEU A 177 -6.11 6.50 -17.86
CA LEU A 177 -5.64 7.89 -17.97
C LEU A 177 -6.70 8.91 -17.52
N ALA A 178 -7.98 8.66 -17.84
CA ALA A 178 -9.07 9.55 -17.46
C ALA A 178 -9.33 9.57 -15.94
N ALA A 179 -8.83 8.59 -15.20
CA ALA A 179 -8.96 8.51 -13.75
C ALA A 179 -7.86 9.31 -13.00
N LEU A 180 -6.78 9.72 -13.67
CA LEU A 180 -5.66 10.40 -13.04
C LEU A 180 -5.98 11.85 -12.67
N ASP A 181 -5.46 12.32 -11.54
CA ASP A 181 -5.37 13.76 -11.26
C ASP A 181 -4.19 14.36 -12.03
N ALA A 182 -4.49 14.91 -13.21
CA ALA A 182 -3.49 15.46 -14.13
C ALA A 182 -2.71 16.68 -13.58
N ARG A 183 -3.10 17.21 -12.41
CA ARG A 183 -2.37 18.30 -11.72
C ARG A 183 -1.21 17.79 -10.88
N SER A 184 -1.20 16.50 -10.56
CA SER A 184 -0.23 15.90 -9.61
C SER A 184 0.60 14.81 -10.26
N VAL A 185 0.03 14.04 -11.19
CA VAL A 185 0.70 12.89 -11.81
C VAL A 185 0.56 12.86 -13.33
N SER A 186 1.51 12.21 -13.99
CA SER A 186 1.44 11.88 -15.41
C SER A 186 1.52 10.36 -15.61
N GLY A 187 0.88 9.88 -16.68
CA GLY A 187 0.96 8.48 -17.11
C GLY A 187 1.81 8.35 -18.36
N THR A 188 2.82 7.47 -18.34
CA THR A 188 3.64 7.08 -19.50
C THR A 188 3.47 5.59 -19.74
N ARG A 189 3.38 5.15 -21.01
CA ARG A 189 3.36 3.71 -21.30
C ARG A 189 4.65 3.08 -20.79
N LEU A 190 4.54 2.00 -20.00
CA LEU A 190 5.70 1.39 -19.34
C LEU A 190 6.69 0.85 -20.38
N SER A 191 6.22 0.24 -21.46
CA SER A 191 7.08 -0.19 -22.58
C SER A 191 7.93 0.95 -23.16
N THR A 192 7.37 2.16 -23.29
CA THR A 192 8.09 3.36 -23.72
C THR A 192 9.10 3.82 -22.67
N ALA A 193 8.69 3.83 -21.40
CA ALA A 193 9.57 4.20 -20.29
C ALA A 193 10.79 3.27 -20.20
N ILE A 194 10.59 1.95 -20.34
CA ILE A 194 11.65 0.94 -20.32
C ILE A 194 12.65 1.16 -21.46
N ALA A 195 12.18 1.45 -22.66
CA ALA A 195 13.05 1.65 -23.81
C ALA A 195 13.81 2.98 -23.77
N GLY A 196 13.23 4.01 -23.14
CA GLY A 196 13.73 5.38 -23.20
C GLY A 196 14.48 5.88 -21.96
N ARG A 197 14.52 5.12 -20.87
CA ARG A 197 15.12 5.54 -19.60
C ARG A 197 16.25 4.62 -19.16
N GLU A 198 17.21 5.18 -18.44
CA GLU A 198 18.32 4.43 -17.83
C GLU A 198 17.82 3.42 -16.78
N ASP A 199 16.81 3.81 -15.97
CA ASP A 199 16.19 2.96 -14.95
C ASP A 199 15.10 2.01 -15.51
N GLY A 200 15.00 1.89 -16.83
CA GLY A 200 14.04 1.04 -17.52
C GLY A 200 14.06 -0.43 -17.06
N PRO A 201 15.22 -1.10 -17.01
CA PRO A 201 15.32 -2.48 -16.54
C PRO A 201 14.83 -2.67 -15.09
N GLU A 202 15.10 -1.72 -14.21
CA GLU A 202 14.67 -1.72 -12.81
C GLU A 202 13.15 -1.58 -12.70
N LEU A 203 12.54 -0.72 -13.52
CA LEU A 203 11.08 -0.57 -13.57
C LEU A 203 10.40 -1.88 -14.01
N ALA A 204 10.96 -2.56 -15.00
CA ALA A 204 10.46 -3.85 -15.47
C ALA A 204 10.60 -4.93 -14.39
N ALA A 205 11.76 -4.98 -13.73
CA ALA A 205 12.04 -5.93 -12.65
C ALA A 205 11.13 -5.70 -11.44
N GLU A 206 10.88 -4.45 -11.05
CA GLU A 206 9.99 -4.12 -9.93
C GLU A 206 8.55 -4.56 -10.23
N LEU A 207 8.01 -4.21 -11.40
CA LEU A 207 6.67 -4.65 -11.81
C LEU A 207 6.57 -6.18 -11.77
N ARG A 208 7.48 -6.88 -12.46
CA ARG A 208 7.44 -8.35 -12.55
C ARG A 208 7.57 -9.00 -11.19
N GLY A 209 8.48 -8.51 -10.33
CA GLY A 209 8.65 -9.03 -8.98
C GLY A 209 7.39 -8.87 -8.13
N LEU A 210 6.70 -7.72 -8.23
CA LEU A 210 5.45 -7.50 -7.51
C LEU A 210 4.30 -8.38 -8.01
N VAL A 211 4.18 -8.54 -9.34
CA VAL A 211 3.16 -9.42 -9.94
C VAL A 211 3.43 -10.90 -9.60
N GLU A 212 4.71 -11.31 -9.55
CA GLU A 212 5.11 -12.64 -9.13
C GLU A 212 4.73 -12.92 -7.67
N LEU A 213 5.00 -11.98 -6.76
CA LEU A 213 4.57 -12.10 -5.36
C LEU A 213 3.03 -12.15 -5.22
N GLN A 214 2.30 -11.45 -6.09
CA GLN A 214 0.84 -11.52 -6.15
C GLN A 214 0.36 -12.90 -6.66
N ARG A 215 1.05 -13.51 -7.63
CA ARG A 215 0.82 -14.89 -8.08
C ARG A 215 1.03 -15.87 -6.93
N GLU A 216 2.14 -15.74 -6.19
CA GLU A 216 2.44 -16.55 -5.00
C GLU A 216 1.42 -16.36 -3.87
N ALA A 217 0.82 -15.18 -3.76
CA ALA A 217 -0.29 -14.93 -2.85
C ALA A 217 -1.59 -15.66 -3.25
N GLY A 218 -1.67 -16.22 -4.45
CA GLY A 218 -2.81 -17.00 -4.95
C GLY A 218 -3.64 -16.31 -6.02
N SER A 219 -3.13 -15.23 -6.65
CA SER A 219 -3.84 -14.55 -7.73
C SER A 219 -3.79 -15.32 -9.04
N ALA A 220 -4.96 -15.78 -9.49
CA ALA A 220 -5.12 -16.36 -10.82
C ALA A 220 -4.92 -15.31 -11.94
N LEU A 221 -5.27 -14.05 -11.69
CA LEU A 221 -5.06 -12.95 -12.63
C LEU A 221 -3.57 -12.70 -12.85
N ALA A 222 -2.79 -12.57 -11.79
CA ALA A 222 -1.34 -12.41 -11.89
C ALA A 222 -0.69 -13.61 -12.60
N ALA A 223 -1.13 -14.84 -12.27
CA ALA A 223 -0.67 -16.05 -12.97
C ALA A 223 -0.92 -15.99 -14.48
N ARG A 224 -2.11 -15.55 -14.90
CA ARG A 224 -2.47 -15.39 -16.31
C ARG A 224 -1.60 -14.34 -16.99
N LEU A 225 -1.50 -13.16 -16.40
CA LEU A 225 -0.73 -12.04 -16.96
C LEU A 225 0.75 -12.38 -17.16
N LEU A 226 1.34 -13.18 -16.25
CA LEU A 226 2.73 -13.64 -16.37
C LEU A 226 2.93 -14.74 -17.42
N ALA A 227 1.87 -15.49 -17.75
CA ALA A 227 1.92 -16.57 -18.73
C ALA A 227 1.62 -16.11 -20.17
N GLU A 228 1.10 -14.89 -20.35
CA GLU A 228 0.78 -14.34 -21.66
C GLU A 228 2.05 -14.15 -22.51
N ARG A 229 1.90 -14.36 -23.83
CA ARG A 229 3.00 -14.18 -24.79
C ARG A 229 3.32 -12.70 -25.03
N ALA A 230 2.32 -11.83 -24.92
CA ALA A 230 2.52 -10.39 -25.04
C ALA A 230 3.23 -9.88 -23.78
N PRO A 231 4.17 -8.93 -23.91
CA PRO A 231 4.82 -8.34 -22.75
C PRO A 231 3.81 -7.58 -21.91
N LEU A 232 3.65 -7.97 -20.64
CA LEU A 232 2.79 -7.31 -19.66
C LEU A 232 2.95 -5.79 -19.65
N GLU A 233 4.18 -5.33 -19.87
CA GLU A 233 4.56 -3.92 -19.85
C GLU A 233 3.88 -3.08 -20.96
N ALA A 234 3.35 -3.71 -22.02
CA ALA A 234 2.66 -3.01 -23.10
C ALA A 234 1.35 -2.37 -22.64
N ASP A 235 0.61 -3.06 -21.76
CA ASP A 235 -0.70 -2.63 -21.29
C ASP A 235 -0.65 -1.91 -19.94
N ILE A 236 0.56 -1.60 -19.46
CA ILE A 236 0.78 -0.92 -18.19
C ILE A 236 1.07 0.56 -18.42
N TRP A 237 0.40 1.41 -17.66
CA TRP A 237 0.81 2.79 -17.44
C TRP A 237 1.73 2.87 -16.22
N LEU A 238 2.91 3.45 -16.40
CA LEU A 238 3.72 3.97 -15.32
C LEU A 238 3.20 5.36 -14.94
N VAL A 239 2.76 5.51 -13.70
CA VAL A 239 2.24 6.76 -13.15
C VAL A 239 3.22 7.30 -12.11
N GLU A 240 3.69 8.51 -12.34
CA GLU A 240 4.69 9.19 -11.51
C GLU A 240 4.25 10.64 -11.24
N PRO A 241 4.72 11.26 -10.14
CA PRO A 241 4.48 12.68 -9.88
C PRO A 241 5.01 13.53 -11.03
N ILE A 242 4.25 14.54 -11.42
CA ILE A 242 4.81 15.59 -12.27
C ILE A 242 5.80 16.41 -11.44
N ALA A 243 6.89 16.85 -12.06
CA ALA A 243 7.78 17.80 -11.43
C ALA A 243 6.95 19.05 -11.06
N THR A 244 6.78 19.31 -9.77
CA THR A 244 6.20 20.56 -9.32
C THR A 244 7.20 21.65 -9.69
N VAL A 245 6.75 22.64 -10.47
CA VAL A 245 7.47 23.90 -10.56
C VAL A 245 7.60 24.40 -9.13
N ALA A 246 8.80 24.40 -8.57
CA ALA A 246 9.02 24.90 -7.24
C ALA A 246 8.41 26.29 -7.17
N SER A 247 7.34 26.45 -6.39
CA SER A 247 6.85 27.77 -6.01
C SER A 247 8.06 28.47 -5.42
N ALA A 248 8.53 29.54 -6.07
CA ALA A 248 9.62 30.35 -5.57
C ALA A 248 9.37 30.61 -4.09
N ALA A 249 10.32 30.22 -3.25
CA ALA A 249 10.25 30.50 -1.82
C ALA A 249 9.99 32.01 -1.67
N PRO A 250 9.02 32.45 -0.85
CA PRO A 250 8.91 33.85 -0.54
C PRO A 250 10.26 34.30 0.02
N GLN A 251 10.86 35.32 -0.62
CA GLN A 251 12.12 35.88 -0.15
C GLN A 251 11.92 36.27 1.33
N SER A 252 12.67 35.60 2.21
CA SER A 252 12.68 35.93 3.63
C SER A 252 13.32 37.29 3.79
N GLY A 253 12.50 38.34 3.92
CA GLY A 253 12.94 39.61 4.50
C GLY A 253 13.41 39.38 5.94
N PRO A 254 14.32 40.22 6.47
CA PRO A 254 14.91 40.01 7.78
C PRO A 254 13.82 40.01 8.86
N ALA A 255 13.71 38.88 9.57
CA ALA A 255 12.83 38.75 10.73
C ALA A 255 13.38 39.58 11.89
N THR A 256 12.75 40.71 12.20
CA THR A 256 13.00 41.44 13.44
C THR A 256 12.37 40.66 14.59
N VAL A 257 13.18 39.98 15.39
CA VAL A 257 12.75 39.37 16.64
C VAL A 257 12.68 40.48 17.70
N ALA A 258 11.46 40.93 18.03
CA ALA A 258 11.24 41.77 19.19
C ALA A 258 11.35 40.90 20.46
N ALA A 259 12.36 41.18 21.29
CA ALA A 259 12.52 40.54 22.59
C ALA A 259 11.37 40.97 23.52
N PHE A 260 10.59 40.00 24.01
CA PHE A 260 9.66 40.20 25.12
C PHE A 260 10.45 40.15 26.43
N THR A 261 10.55 41.28 27.13
CA THR A 261 11.03 41.34 28.51
C THR A 261 9.89 41.01 29.46
N THR A 262 10.06 39.96 30.27
CA THR A 262 9.16 39.63 31.37
C THR A 262 9.50 40.46 32.60
N GLU A 263 8.77 41.54 32.83
CA GLU A 263 8.61 42.15 34.15
C GLU A 263 7.13 42.42 34.39
N GLY A 264 6.59 41.87 35.49
CA GLY A 264 5.20 42.07 35.87
C GLY A 264 4.68 40.99 36.81
N ALA A 265 5.14 41.01 38.06
CA ALA A 265 4.52 40.26 39.14
C ALA A 265 3.09 40.77 39.38
N VAL A 266 2.09 39.89 39.27
CA VAL A 266 0.72 40.17 39.70
C VAL A 266 0.45 39.36 40.97
N SER A 267 0.32 40.07 42.07
CA SER A 267 -0.15 39.57 43.37
C SER A 267 -1.67 39.36 43.32
N ILE A 268 -2.12 38.18 43.74
CA ILE A 268 -3.54 37.88 43.97
C ILE A 268 -3.70 37.72 45.49
N ARG A 269 -4.54 38.57 46.09
CA ARG A 269 -5.20 38.33 47.37
C ARG A 269 -6.54 37.64 47.11
#